data_AF-R6TCH9-F1
#
_entry.id   AF-R6TCH9-F1
#
_cell.length_a   1.000
_cell.length_b   1.000
_cell.length_c   1.000
_cell.angle_alpha   90.00
_cell.angle_beta   90.00
_cell.angle_gamma   90.00
#
_symmetry.space_group_name_H-M   'P 1'
#
loop_
_entity.id
_entity.type
_entity.pdbx_description
1 polymer ?
#
loop_
_entity_poly.entity_id
_entity_poly.type
_entity_poly.pdbx_seq_one_letter_code
_entity_poly.pdbx_strand_id
1 'polypeptide(L)'
;MSEKKNTGKKAVIAVIVIALIVVIIALAVVISNKSKKGGSKSATEAGTQAGSETMRSGQFDIDYAKQVTKLADYSGVAITVSNDYEINDTAKQKYLTNVLQSYGADAYKQVTDRDTVADGDYVKVDYTGYKDGKAFDGGSATDVMLDVTNNSQVGGSSFIDGFTKPIIGAKVGDKVKGDVTFPEDYGNDDLNGQTVTFEYTVKGIYSADPVALADMTDEQVNTVFGKAGVTTNAQLTTQIEKDLKQQLYSAEVDKIKSYMIDNSTVEIPDEYLQARLNEYIASFTKENVKDGQTLKKYLKSNYNMTVDQATEKWKENLTDQIKTEFIFGLIAEKENIKMDDDAFNSYVDYIVSASNGQFSKASEVYKYFGSGHKDEGKTYLKNQYLVNKAIDTVTEKANVTFEDGSAAPDTSSGSADAE
;
A
#
# COMPACT_ATOMS: atom_id res chain seq x y z
N MET A 1 26.26 13.13 -26.18
CA MET A 1 26.02 13.34 -24.73
C MET A 1 24.65 12.80 -24.26
N SER A 2 23.97 11.92 -25.01
CA SER A 2 22.61 11.44 -24.69
C SER A 2 22.52 10.02 -24.11
N GLU A 3 23.60 9.24 -24.04
CA GLU A 3 23.52 7.82 -23.61
C GLU A 3 23.49 7.61 -22.09
N LYS A 4 23.94 8.56 -21.27
CA LYS A 4 24.00 8.39 -19.80
C LYS A 4 22.66 8.59 -19.08
N LYS A 5 21.64 9.17 -19.72
CA LYS A 5 20.33 9.43 -19.08
C LYS A 5 19.40 8.22 -19.10
N ASN A 6 19.68 7.21 -19.94
CA ASN A 6 18.78 6.08 -20.18
C ASN A 6 19.11 4.82 -19.34
N THR A 7 20.34 4.69 -18.85
CA THR A 7 20.77 3.54 -18.03
C THR A 7 20.19 3.57 -16.62
N GLY A 8 20.00 4.75 -16.03
CA GLY A 8 19.38 4.90 -14.70
C GLY A 8 17.90 4.52 -14.68
N LYS A 9 17.13 4.87 -15.73
CA LYS A 9 15.72 4.44 -15.87
C LYS A 9 15.62 2.91 -15.99
N LYS A 10 16.46 2.28 -16.81
CA LYS A 10 16.43 0.81 -17.03
C LYS A 10 16.73 0.00 -15.77
N ALA A 11 17.67 0.43 -14.92
CA ALA A 11 18.00 -0.26 -13.67
C ALA A 11 16.90 -0.10 -12.60
N VAL A 12 16.23 1.05 -12.57
CA VAL A 12 15.09 1.33 -11.69
C VAL A 12 13.87 0.51 -12.14
N ILE A 13 13.58 0.47 -13.44
CA ILE A 13 12.50 -0.33 -14.04
C ILE A 13 12.68 -1.84 -13.80
N ALA A 14 13.91 -2.37 -13.91
CA ALA A 14 14.19 -3.78 -13.65
C ALA A 14 13.90 -4.25 -12.20
N VAL A 15 14.00 -3.35 -11.22
CA VAL A 15 13.66 -3.62 -9.80
C VAL A 15 12.16 -3.45 -9.54
N ILE A 16 11.46 -2.61 -10.31
CA ILE A 16 10.06 -2.22 -10.03
C ILE A 16 9.02 -3.13 -10.72
N VAL A 17 9.37 -3.74 -11.86
CA VAL A 17 8.61 -4.84 -12.52
C VAL A 17 8.14 -5.94 -11.55
N ILE A 18 8.86 -6.08 -10.43
CA ILE A 18 8.69 -7.16 -9.47
C ILE A 18 7.59 -6.89 -8.44
N ALA A 19 7.07 -5.65 -8.38
CA ALA A 19 6.02 -5.24 -7.47
C ALA A 19 4.72 -6.03 -7.66
N LEU A 20 4.37 -6.46 -8.88
CA LEU A 20 3.16 -7.27 -9.13
C LEU A 20 3.13 -8.59 -8.37
N ILE A 21 4.28 -9.28 -8.26
CA ILE A 21 4.37 -10.55 -7.54
C ILE A 21 4.52 -10.32 -6.03
N VAL A 22 5.25 -9.30 -5.60
CA VAL A 22 5.31 -8.93 -4.17
C VAL A 22 3.93 -8.52 -3.67
N VAL A 23 3.11 -7.86 -4.50
CA VAL A 23 1.70 -7.59 -4.22
C VAL A 23 0.87 -8.88 -4.21
N ILE A 24 1.12 -9.90 -5.05
CA ILE A 24 0.46 -11.22 -4.91
C ILE A 24 0.81 -11.89 -3.56
N ILE A 25 2.06 -11.76 -3.10
CA ILE A 25 2.51 -12.26 -1.78
C ILE A 25 1.92 -11.40 -0.63
N ALA A 26 1.76 -10.09 -0.83
CA ALA A 26 1.27 -9.13 0.18
C ALA A 26 -0.26 -8.92 0.18
N LEU A 27 -0.97 -9.30 -0.89
CA LEU A 27 -2.45 -9.20 -1.02
C LEU A 27 -3.19 -10.12 -0.06
N ALA A 28 -2.49 -10.89 0.78
CA ALA A 28 -3.05 -11.47 1.99
C ALA A 28 -3.66 -10.42 2.95
N VAL A 29 -3.41 -9.10 2.78
CA VAL A 29 -3.70 -8.10 3.84
C VAL A 29 -4.71 -7.00 3.50
N VAL A 30 -5.18 -6.76 2.26
CA VAL A 30 -6.09 -5.60 2.03
C VAL A 30 -7.35 -5.98 1.23
N ILE A 31 -8.40 -6.40 1.95
CA ILE A 31 -9.76 -6.43 1.43
C ILE A 31 -10.48 -5.16 1.91
N SER A 32 -10.53 -4.13 1.06
CA SER A 32 -11.32 -2.93 1.33
C SER A 32 -12.83 -3.22 1.25
N ASN A 33 -13.59 -2.68 2.21
CA ASN A 33 -15.04 -2.78 2.27
C ASN A 33 -15.70 -1.66 1.45
N LYS A 34 -16.22 -2.01 0.26
CA LYS A 34 -17.33 -1.26 -0.36
C LYS A 34 -18.48 -2.23 -0.63
N SER A 35 -19.60 -2.00 0.04
CA SER A 35 -20.82 -2.79 -0.09
C SER A 35 -21.61 -2.37 -1.34
N LYS A 36 -21.95 -3.33 -2.20
CA LYS A 36 -23.19 -3.25 -3.00
C LYS A 36 -23.95 -4.58 -2.89
N LYS A 37 -25.24 -4.43 -2.62
CA LYS A 37 -26.23 -5.49 -2.35
C LYS A 37 -26.82 -5.97 -3.68
N GLY A 38 -26.86 -7.27 -3.93
CA GLY A 38 -27.61 -7.82 -5.06
C GLY A 38 -27.66 -9.34 -5.10
N GLY A 39 -28.85 -9.91 -4.86
CA GLY A 39 -29.37 -11.12 -5.52
C GLY A 39 -28.67 -12.47 -5.29
N SER A 40 -29.14 -13.21 -4.29
CA SER A 40 -28.81 -14.62 -4.05
C SER A 40 -29.29 -15.54 -5.18
N LYS A 41 -28.40 -16.43 -5.65
CA LYS A 41 -28.74 -17.82 -5.99
C LYS A 41 -27.73 -18.75 -5.32
N SER A 42 -28.27 -19.67 -4.54
CA SER A 42 -27.56 -20.66 -3.74
C SER A 42 -26.69 -21.57 -4.61
N ALA A 43 -25.41 -21.68 -4.26
CA ALA A 43 -24.56 -22.78 -4.66
C ALA A 43 -24.18 -23.58 -3.40
N THR A 44 -24.38 -24.88 -3.52
CA THR A 44 -24.36 -25.90 -2.47
C THR A 44 -22.95 -26.13 -1.92
N GLU A 45 -22.92 -26.57 -0.66
CA GLU A 45 -21.78 -27.06 0.12
C GLU A 45 -20.65 -27.71 -0.70
N ALA A 46 -19.48 -27.08 -0.76
CA ALA A 46 -18.25 -27.73 -1.15
C ALA A 46 -17.69 -28.55 0.02
N GLY A 47 -18.32 -29.72 0.23
CA GLY A 47 -17.67 -30.85 0.87
C GLY A 47 -16.61 -31.44 -0.06
N THR A 48 -15.55 -31.98 0.52
CA THR A 48 -14.48 -32.72 -0.13
C THR A 48 -15.02 -33.72 -1.16
N GLN A 49 -14.86 -33.43 -2.46
CA GLN A 49 -14.88 -34.44 -3.52
C GLN A 49 -13.49 -34.50 -4.16
N ALA A 50 -12.77 -35.57 -3.83
CA ALA A 50 -11.79 -36.13 -4.74
C ALA A 50 -12.56 -36.74 -5.93
N GLY A 51 -12.21 -36.34 -7.17
CA GLY A 51 -12.72 -37.01 -8.37
C GLY A 51 -13.26 -36.11 -9.50
N SER A 52 -12.45 -35.17 -9.98
CA SER A 52 -12.43 -34.70 -11.37
C SER A 52 -11.09 -34.00 -11.54
N GLU A 53 -10.21 -34.47 -12.44
CA GLU A 53 -8.97 -33.77 -12.76
C GLU A 53 -9.32 -32.49 -13.55
N THR A 54 -9.85 -31.50 -12.84
CA THR A 54 -9.96 -30.13 -13.36
C THR A 54 -8.54 -29.69 -13.75
N MET A 55 -8.37 -29.25 -15.00
CA MET A 55 -7.06 -28.81 -15.48
C MET A 55 -6.50 -27.71 -14.56
N ARG A 56 -5.20 -27.79 -14.24
CA ARG A 56 -4.49 -26.70 -13.57
C ARG A 56 -4.25 -25.57 -14.56
N SER A 57 -4.18 -24.35 -14.07
CA SER A 57 -4.01 -23.16 -14.93
C SER A 57 -2.73 -23.24 -15.78
N GLY A 58 -1.66 -23.83 -15.24
CA GLY A 58 -0.40 -24.06 -15.95
C GLY A 58 -0.45 -25.11 -17.07
N GLN A 59 -1.55 -25.85 -17.21
CA GLN A 59 -1.76 -26.82 -18.28
C GLN A 59 -2.50 -26.24 -19.50
N PHE A 60 -3.02 -25.01 -19.39
CA PHE A 60 -3.68 -24.33 -20.50
C PHE A 60 -2.64 -23.70 -21.43
N ASP A 61 -2.82 -23.94 -22.72
CA ASP A 61 -2.09 -23.22 -23.78
C ASP A 61 -2.95 -22.03 -24.21
N ILE A 62 -2.60 -20.84 -23.70
CA ILE A 62 -3.35 -19.60 -23.92
C ILE A 62 -2.82 -18.93 -25.19
N ASP A 63 -3.71 -18.70 -26.15
CA ASP A 63 -3.44 -17.97 -27.39
C ASP A 63 -3.96 -16.54 -27.26
N TYR A 64 -3.12 -15.63 -26.76
CA TYR A 64 -3.54 -14.28 -26.41
C TYR A 64 -4.26 -13.55 -27.57
N ALA A 65 -3.90 -13.84 -28.83
CA ALA A 65 -4.57 -13.26 -30.00
C ALA A 65 -6.01 -13.73 -30.18
N LYS A 66 -6.36 -14.96 -29.73
CA LYS A 66 -7.74 -15.44 -29.66
C LYS A 66 -8.51 -14.86 -28.48
N GLN A 67 -7.86 -14.67 -27.34
CA GLN A 67 -8.52 -14.18 -26.13
C GLN A 67 -8.72 -12.65 -26.13
N VAL A 68 -7.84 -11.87 -26.73
CA VAL A 68 -7.96 -10.40 -26.81
C VAL A 68 -8.55 -10.01 -28.17
N THR A 69 -9.87 -10.06 -28.27
CA THR A 69 -10.62 -9.80 -29.53
C THR A 69 -10.59 -8.32 -29.94
N LYS A 70 -10.31 -7.43 -29.01
CA LYS A 70 -10.01 -6.01 -29.26
C LYS A 70 -8.88 -5.56 -28.35
N LEU A 71 -7.80 -5.05 -28.91
CA LEU A 71 -6.70 -4.46 -28.15
C LEU A 71 -6.82 -2.93 -28.18
N ALA A 72 -6.76 -2.28 -27.02
CA ALA A 72 -6.69 -0.83 -26.93
C ALA A 72 -5.44 -0.27 -27.62
N ASP A 73 -5.51 0.98 -28.08
CA ASP A 73 -4.32 1.69 -28.54
C ASP A 73 -3.40 1.96 -27.35
N TYR A 74 -2.17 1.45 -27.46
CA TYR A 74 -1.12 1.58 -26.45
C TYR A 74 0.03 2.49 -26.93
N SER A 75 -0.11 3.12 -28.10
CA SER A 75 0.86 4.07 -28.65
C SER A 75 0.66 5.47 -28.06
N GLY A 76 1.12 5.65 -26.82
CA GLY A 76 1.01 6.95 -26.14
C GLY A 76 -0.22 7.10 -25.27
N VAL A 77 -0.51 6.09 -24.46
CA VAL A 77 -1.64 6.11 -23.51
C VAL A 77 -1.61 7.40 -22.69
N ALA A 78 -2.66 8.22 -22.80
CA ALA A 78 -2.80 9.42 -21.99
C ALA A 78 -3.30 9.04 -20.60
N ILE A 79 -2.51 9.34 -19.58
CA ILE A 79 -2.88 9.12 -18.18
C ILE A 79 -2.72 10.39 -17.36
N THR A 80 -3.59 10.52 -16.36
CA THR A 80 -3.51 11.57 -15.35
C THR A 80 -3.29 10.92 -13.99
N VAL A 81 -2.24 11.35 -13.30
CA VAL A 81 -1.85 10.91 -11.96
C VAL A 81 -2.02 12.05 -10.95
N SER A 82 -2.27 11.73 -9.68
CA SER A 82 -2.38 12.76 -8.63
C SER A 82 -1.09 13.58 -8.53
N ASN A 83 -1.23 14.86 -8.21
CA ASN A 83 -0.11 15.76 -7.88
C ASN A 83 0.75 15.26 -6.70
N ASP A 84 0.21 14.40 -5.84
CA ASP A 84 0.97 13.79 -4.75
C ASP A 84 2.16 12.95 -5.25
N TYR A 85 2.15 12.53 -6.52
CA TYR A 85 3.25 11.78 -7.15
C TYR A 85 4.24 12.68 -7.90
N GLU A 86 4.02 13.99 -7.96
CA GLU A 86 4.96 14.89 -8.61
C GLU A 86 6.25 14.97 -7.79
N ILE A 87 7.39 14.76 -8.45
CA ILE A 87 8.70 14.70 -7.78
C ILE A 87 9.30 16.11 -7.75
N ASN A 88 8.94 16.84 -6.70
CA ASN A 88 9.44 18.18 -6.39
C ASN A 88 9.99 18.24 -4.96
N ASP A 89 10.52 19.40 -4.54
CA ASP A 89 11.15 19.54 -3.21
C ASP A 89 10.14 19.37 -2.06
N THR A 90 8.88 19.79 -2.27
CA THR A 90 7.78 19.56 -1.32
C THR A 90 7.52 18.06 -1.13
N ALA A 91 7.49 17.28 -2.21
CA ALA A 91 7.31 15.83 -2.14
C ALA A 91 8.48 15.15 -1.41
N LYS A 92 9.72 15.57 -1.68
CA LYS A 92 10.90 15.08 -0.95
C LYS A 92 10.83 15.40 0.53
N GLN A 93 10.41 16.61 0.88
CA GLN A 93 10.26 17.05 2.27
C GLN A 93 9.15 16.27 3.00
N LYS A 94 7.99 16.08 2.36
CA LYS A 94 6.89 15.26 2.89
C LYS A 94 7.35 13.82 3.12
N TYR A 95 8.06 13.24 2.15
CA TYR A 95 8.61 11.90 2.27
C TYR A 95 9.61 11.78 3.43
N LEU A 96 10.56 12.71 3.55
CA LEU A 96 11.52 12.73 4.65
C LEU A 96 10.80 12.81 6.01
N THR A 97 9.81 13.69 6.13
CA THR A 97 9.04 13.87 7.37
C THR A 97 8.39 12.55 7.80
N ASN A 98 7.70 11.88 6.88
CA ASN A 98 7.05 10.58 7.14
C ASN A 98 8.07 9.50 7.52
N VAL A 99 9.21 9.46 6.85
CA VAL A 99 10.27 8.49 7.10
C VAL A 99 10.94 8.73 8.46
N LEU A 100 11.21 9.98 8.85
CA LEU A 100 11.73 10.29 10.19
C LEU A 100 10.76 9.82 11.28
N GLN A 101 9.46 10.09 11.11
CA GLN A 101 8.43 9.62 12.03
C GLN A 101 8.38 8.10 12.12
N SER A 102 8.45 7.37 11.00
CA SER A 102 8.42 5.90 11.01
C SER A 102 9.67 5.28 11.67
N TYR A 103 10.79 6.01 11.69
CA TYR A 103 12.01 5.62 12.40
C TYR A 103 12.02 6.08 13.88
N GLY A 104 10.98 6.74 14.35
CA GLY A 104 10.92 7.31 15.71
C GLY A 104 11.90 8.47 15.93
N ALA A 105 12.38 9.08 14.84
CA ALA A 105 13.25 10.24 14.88
C ALA A 105 12.44 11.54 14.89
N ASP A 106 13.06 12.62 15.35
CA ASP A 106 12.42 13.94 15.37
C ASP A 106 12.31 14.48 13.94
N ALA A 107 11.08 14.51 13.43
CA ALA A 107 10.76 15.05 12.11
C ALA A 107 10.59 16.57 12.09
N TYR A 108 10.58 17.20 13.26
CA TYR A 108 10.37 18.62 13.49
C TYR A 108 11.49 19.21 14.32
N LYS A 109 11.76 20.51 14.15
CA LYS A 109 12.88 21.16 14.85
C LYS A 109 12.53 21.36 16.33
N GLN A 110 13.37 20.83 17.23
CA GLN A 110 13.18 21.04 18.65
C GLN A 110 13.43 22.51 19.03
N VAL A 111 12.50 23.09 19.79
CA VAL A 111 12.61 24.44 20.35
C VAL A 111 13.33 24.33 21.69
N THR A 112 14.46 25.00 21.83
CA THR A 112 15.33 24.93 23.02
C THR A 112 15.64 26.29 23.64
N ASP A 113 15.22 27.38 23.01
CA ASP A 113 15.37 28.76 23.49
C ASP A 113 14.28 29.19 24.48
N ARG A 114 13.26 28.35 24.68
CA ARG A 114 12.24 28.48 25.71
C ARG A 114 11.78 27.12 26.23
N ASP A 115 11.18 27.14 27.42
CA ASP A 115 10.72 25.95 28.12
C ASP A 115 9.18 25.87 28.25
N THR A 116 8.43 26.90 27.86
CA THR A 116 7.00 27.02 28.10
C THR A 116 6.22 26.84 26.81
N VAL A 117 5.25 25.93 26.79
CA VAL A 117 4.42 25.60 25.62
C VAL A 117 3.54 26.79 25.23
N ALA A 118 3.53 27.12 23.94
CA ALA A 118 2.66 28.11 23.33
C ALA A 118 1.60 27.44 22.44
N ASP A 119 0.52 28.17 22.17
CA ASP A 119 -0.36 27.84 21.05
C ASP A 119 0.44 27.98 19.74
N GLY A 120 0.30 27.04 18.80
CA GLY A 120 1.18 26.92 17.63
C GLY A 120 2.27 25.86 17.72
N ASP A 121 2.55 25.33 18.92
CA ASP A 121 3.63 24.36 19.12
C ASP A 121 3.23 22.94 18.77
N TYR A 122 4.23 22.18 18.35
CA TYR A 122 4.20 20.74 18.48
C TYR A 122 4.83 20.33 19.81
N VAL A 123 4.20 19.41 20.52
CA VAL A 123 4.64 19.01 21.87
C VAL A 123 4.75 17.51 21.94
N LYS A 124 5.94 17.02 22.29
CA LYS A 124 6.13 15.60 22.60
C LYS A 124 5.68 15.36 24.02
N VAL A 125 4.75 14.42 24.21
CA VAL A 125 4.23 14.07 25.54
C VAL A 125 4.11 12.56 25.72
N ASP A 126 4.09 12.15 26.99
CA ASP A 126 3.39 10.94 27.40
C ASP A 126 2.06 11.35 28.00
N TYR A 127 0.99 10.59 27.76
CA TYR A 127 -0.28 10.81 28.44
C TYR A 127 -0.90 9.53 28.96
N THR A 128 -1.73 9.66 29.99
CA THR A 128 -2.57 8.58 30.52
C THR A 128 -3.91 9.13 30.95
N GLY A 129 -4.98 8.54 30.41
CA GLY A 129 -6.36 8.86 30.75
C GLY A 129 -6.85 8.05 31.95
N TYR A 130 -7.56 8.71 32.86
CA TYR A 130 -8.13 8.14 34.07
C TYR A 130 -9.62 8.40 34.13
N LYS A 131 -10.40 7.33 34.28
CA LYS A 131 -11.83 7.39 34.63
C LYS A 131 -11.98 6.94 36.07
N ASP A 132 -12.64 7.75 36.90
CA ASP A 132 -12.84 7.46 38.33
C ASP A 132 -11.54 7.09 39.08
N GLY A 133 -10.44 7.76 38.70
CA GLY A 133 -9.10 7.52 39.28
C GLY A 133 -8.38 6.26 38.80
N LYS A 134 -8.93 5.51 37.85
CA LYS A 134 -8.30 4.32 37.25
C LYS A 134 -7.95 4.57 35.79
N ALA A 135 -6.74 4.15 35.40
CA ALA A 135 -6.34 4.17 34.00
C ALA A 135 -7.26 3.24 33.18
N PHE A 136 -7.71 3.70 32.02
CA PHE A 136 -8.55 2.90 31.12
C PHE A 136 -7.77 2.45 29.88
N ASP A 137 -8.15 1.29 29.34
CA ASP A 137 -7.48 0.70 28.19
C ASP A 137 -7.64 1.58 26.94
N GLY A 138 -6.54 1.77 26.20
CA GLY A 138 -6.50 2.67 25.04
C GLY A 138 -6.39 4.16 25.38
N GLY A 139 -6.34 4.53 26.66
CA GLY A 139 -6.20 5.91 27.12
C GLY A 139 -4.76 6.40 27.35
N SER A 140 -3.76 5.58 27.03
CA SER A 140 -2.34 5.89 27.30
C SER A 140 -1.48 5.74 26.07
N ALA A 141 -0.54 6.66 25.89
CA ALA A 141 0.50 6.58 24.88
C ALA A 141 1.77 7.30 25.33
N THR A 142 2.90 6.89 24.78
CA THR A 142 4.22 7.47 25.08
C THR A 142 4.87 8.02 23.81
N ASP A 143 5.66 9.08 23.97
CA ASP A 143 6.42 9.75 22.91
C ASP A 143 5.55 10.21 21.74
N VAL A 144 4.32 10.65 22.05
CA VAL A 144 3.38 11.16 21.05
C VAL A 144 3.67 12.62 20.76
N MET A 145 3.77 12.97 19.48
CA MET A 145 3.85 14.35 19.03
C MET A 145 2.44 14.92 18.80
N LEU A 146 2.06 15.92 19.58
CA LEU A 146 0.75 16.58 19.51
C LEU A 146 0.88 17.93 18.77
N ASP A 147 -0.06 18.21 17.88
CA ASP A 147 -0.32 19.55 17.36
C ASP A 147 -1.28 20.26 18.32
N VAL A 148 -0.76 21.22 19.08
CA VAL A 148 -1.54 21.92 20.10
C VAL A 148 -2.67 22.72 19.48
N THR A 149 -2.41 23.36 18.34
CA THR A 149 -3.33 24.26 17.62
C THR A 149 -4.53 23.50 17.08
N ASN A 150 -4.27 22.36 16.42
CA ASN A 150 -5.30 21.59 15.73
C ASN A 150 -5.90 20.49 16.60
N ASN A 151 -5.50 20.39 17.88
CA ASN A 151 -5.95 19.37 18.81
C ASN A 151 -5.86 17.97 18.20
N SER A 152 -4.70 17.62 17.63
CA SER A 152 -4.52 16.39 16.88
C SER A 152 -3.14 15.78 17.11
N GLN A 153 -2.98 14.52 16.73
CA GLN A 153 -1.65 13.96 16.58
C GLN A 153 -1.02 14.55 15.31
N VAL A 154 0.27 14.89 15.35
CA VAL A 154 0.95 15.41 14.16
C VAL A 154 0.95 14.35 13.06
N GLY A 155 0.36 14.68 11.91
CA GLY A 155 0.17 13.75 10.77
C GLY A 155 -0.86 12.64 11.02
N GLY A 156 -1.64 12.73 12.11
CA GLY A 156 -2.62 11.72 12.51
C GLY A 156 -4.03 12.28 12.66
N SER A 157 -4.86 11.54 13.41
CA SER A 157 -6.24 11.93 13.68
C SER A 157 -6.34 13.03 14.74
N SER A 158 -7.44 13.80 14.66
CA SER A 158 -7.84 14.72 15.72
C SER A 158 -8.16 13.97 17.01
N PHE A 159 -7.90 14.63 18.14
CA PHE A 159 -8.34 14.19 19.46
C PHE A 159 -9.72 14.73 19.78
N ILE A 160 -10.27 14.23 20.88
CA ILE A 160 -11.50 14.75 21.48
C ILE A 160 -11.29 16.22 21.84
N ASP A 161 -12.34 17.02 21.70
CA ASP A 161 -12.25 18.46 21.87
C ASP A 161 -11.71 18.85 23.25
N GLY A 162 -10.76 19.77 23.27
CA GLY A 162 -10.09 20.23 24.48
C GLY A 162 -8.95 19.36 25.01
N PHE A 163 -8.61 18.25 24.35
CA PHE A 163 -7.54 17.34 24.78
C PHE A 163 -6.17 18.02 24.93
N THR A 164 -5.76 18.89 24.00
CA THR A 164 -4.44 19.56 24.07
C THR A 164 -4.42 20.83 24.94
N LYS A 165 -5.58 21.38 25.30
CA LYS A 165 -5.70 22.65 26.06
C LYS A 165 -4.89 22.69 27.36
N PRO A 166 -4.84 21.62 28.19
CA PRO A 166 -4.12 21.64 29.46
C PRO A 166 -2.61 21.80 29.33
N ILE A 167 -2.07 21.55 28.13
CA ILE A 167 -0.63 21.58 27.85
C ILE A 167 -0.14 23.01 27.58
N ILE A 168 -1.03 23.91 27.14
CA ILE A 168 -0.70 25.30 26.85
C ILE A 168 -0.26 26.00 28.14
N GLY A 169 0.94 26.60 28.11
CA GLY A 169 1.55 27.25 29.28
C GLY A 169 2.28 26.31 30.23
N ALA A 170 2.24 24.99 30.01
CA ALA A 170 3.06 24.03 30.75
C ALA A 170 4.53 24.15 30.37
N LYS A 171 5.44 23.84 31.29
CA LYS A 171 6.88 23.77 31.01
C LYS A 171 7.32 22.39 30.60
N VAL A 172 8.43 22.29 29.85
CA VAL A 172 9.11 21.02 29.60
C VAL A 172 9.50 20.38 30.93
N GLY A 173 9.12 19.12 31.10
CA GLY A 173 9.27 18.36 32.35
C GLY A 173 8.04 18.41 33.25
N ASP A 174 7.08 19.29 33.00
CA ASP A 174 5.88 19.38 33.82
C ASP A 174 4.97 18.18 33.64
N LYS A 175 4.28 17.86 34.73
CA LYS A 175 3.10 16.99 34.73
C LYS A 175 1.85 17.83 34.89
N VAL A 176 1.03 17.88 33.85
CA VAL A 176 -0.23 18.64 33.87
C VAL A 176 -1.41 17.71 33.75
N LYS A 177 -2.53 18.10 34.34
CA LYS A 177 -3.79 17.36 34.28
C LYS A 177 -4.85 18.23 33.65
N GLY A 178 -5.74 17.61 32.89
CA GLY A 178 -6.94 18.28 32.43
C GLY A 178 -8.08 17.31 32.21
N ASP A 179 -9.28 17.84 32.39
CA ASP A 179 -10.51 17.10 32.19
C ASP A 179 -10.96 17.22 30.74
N VAL A 180 -11.29 16.07 30.14
CA VAL A 180 -11.73 15.94 28.75
C VAL A 180 -13.05 15.21 28.75
N THR A 181 -14.05 15.76 28.06
CA THR A 181 -15.37 15.14 27.95
C THR A 181 -15.50 14.48 26.60
N PHE A 182 -15.75 13.17 26.61
CA PHE A 182 -16.00 12.40 25.40
C PHE A 182 -17.34 12.79 24.78
N PRO A 183 -17.47 12.77 23.44
CA PRO A 183 -18.76 12.94 22.77
C PRO A 183 -19.78 11.90 23.23
N GLU A 184 -21.07 12.23 23.15
CA GLU A 184 -22.17 11.32 23.47
C GLU A 184 -22.20 10.09 22.54
N ASP A 185 -21.66 10.20 21.33
CA ASP A 185 -21.64 9.19 20.28
C ASP A 185 -20.23 8.68 19.95
N TYR A 186 -19.31 8.70 20.93
CA TYR A 186 -17.92 8.27 20.74
C TYR A 186 -17.79 6.80 20.29
N GLY A 187 -18.80 5.97 20.53
CA GLY A 187 -18.86 4.57 20.10
C GLY A 187 -18.23 3.59 21.09
N ASN A 188 -17.92 4.06 22.30
CA ASN A 188 -17.57 3.22 23.43
C ASN A 188 -18.54 3.53 24.58
N ASP A 189 -19.40 2.57 24.91
CA ASP A 189 -20.48 2.73 25.91
C ASP A 189 -19.96 3.19 27.28
N ASP A 190 -18.72 2.81 27.64
CA ASP A 190 -18.11 3.20 28.91
C ASP A 190 -17.56 4.64 28.88
N LEU A 191 -17.36 5.24 27.71
CA LEU A 191 -16.77 6.57 27.57
C LEU A 191 -17.77 7.61 27.03
N ASN A 192 -18.85 7.21 26.35
CA ASN A 192 -19.86 8.12 25.80
C ASN A 192 -20.36 9.13 26.85
N GLY A 193 -20.22 10.42 26.53
CA GLY A 193 -20.63 11.54 27.38
C GLY A 193 -19.86 11.68 28.72
N GLN A 194 -18.87 10.82 28.97
CA GLN A 194 -18.14 10.84 30.24
C GLN A 194 -17.02 11.89 30.22
N THR A 195 -16.85 12.56 31.36
CA THR A 195 -15.65 13.36 31.62
C THR A 195 -14.59 12.48 32.29
N VAL A 196 -13.38 12.47 31.73
CA VAL A 196 -12.21 11.79 32.29
C VAL A 196 -11.08 12.79 32.51
N THR A 197 -10.10 12.43 33.34
CA THR A 197 -8.90 13.24 33.53
C THR A 197 -7.73 12.63 32.76
N PHE A 198 -7.07 13.41 31.91
CA PHE A 198 -5.79 13.03 31.32
C PHE A 198 -4.65 13.67 32.11
N GLU A 199 -3.63 12.89 32.44
CA GLU A 199 -2.33 13.37 32.91
C GLU A 199 -1.33 13.34 31.75
N TYR A 200 -0.68 14.47 31.50
CA TYR A 200 0.34 14.65 30.47
C TYR A 200 1.70 14.87 31.13
N THR A 201 2.75 14.26 30.60
CA THR A 201 4.14 14.59 30.90
C THR A 201 4.75 15.26 29.68
N VAL A 202 5.09 16.55 29.80
CA VAL A 202 5.66 17.33 28.68
C VAL A 202 7.14 16.96 28.53
N LYS A 203 7.51 16.32 27.41
CA LYS A 203 8.88 15.88 27.13
C LYS A 203 9.70 16.89 26.33
N GLY A 204 9.05 17.67 25.47
CA GLY A 204 9.75 18.65 24.65
C GLY A 204 8.82 19.46 23.76
N ILE A 205 9.30 20.62 23.35
CA ILE A 205 8.62 21.55 22.45
C ILE A 205 9.32 21.50 21.09
N TYR A 206 8.53 21.51 20.04
CA TYR A 206 8.96 21.42 18.65
C TYR A 206 8.22 22.49 17.85
N SER A 207 8.89 23.09 16.86
CA SER A 207 8.21 23.98 15.93
C SER A 207 7.42 23.16 14.91
N ALA A 208 6.41 23.78 14.28
CA ALA A 208 5.71 23.16 13.16
C ALA A 208 6.61 23.02 11.90
N ASP A 209 7.79 23.63 11.90
CA ASP A 209 8.75 23.54 10.80
C ASP A 209 9.41 22.14 10.78
N PRO A 210 9.25 21.37 9.70
CA PRO A 210 9.90 20.08 9.59
C PRO A 210 11.41 20.22 9.45
N VAL A 211 12.14 19.18 9.83
CA VAL A 211 13.57 19.07 9.56
C VAL A 211 13.78 19.06 8.05
N ALA A 212 14.50 20.06 7.54
CA ALA A 212 14.75 20.16 6.10
C ALA A 212 15.77 19.10 5.68
N LEU A 213 15.54 18.46 4.52
CA LEU A 213 16.50 17.49 3.97
C LEU A 213 17.90 18.10 3.83
N ALA A 214 18.00 19.35 3.41
CA ALA A 214 19.28 20.06 3.27
C ALA A 214 20.00 20.32 4.61
N ASP A 215 19.28 20.34 5.73
CA ASP A 215 19.84 20.62 7.06
C ASP A 215 20.38 19.36 7.75
N MET A 216 20.06 18.16 7.23
CA MET A 216 20.51 16.90 7.84
C MET A 216 22.02 16.69 7.64
N THR A 217 22.76 16.54 8.73
CA THR A 217 24.18 16.17 8.67
C THR A 217 24.34 14.67 8.41
N ASP A 218 25.50 14.26 7.88
CA ASP A 218 25.80 12.84 7.68
C ASP A 218 25.76 12.05 9.00
N GLU A 219 26.14 12.67 10.12
CA GLU A 219 26.05 12.06 11.45
C GLU A 219 24.59 11.80 11.86
N GLN A 220 23.70 12.77 11.64
CA GLN A 220 22.27 12.61 11.91
C GLN A 220 21.67 11.51 11.01
N VAL A 221 22.01 11.51 9.72
CA VAL A 221 21.56 10.48 8.78
C VAL A 221 22.03 9.10 9.20
N ASN A 222 23.32 8.94 9.52
CA ASN A 222 23.86 7.66 9.98
C ASN A 222 23.23 7.21 11.31
N THR A 223 22.91 8.14 12.20
CA THR A 223 22.24 7.83 13.48
C THR A 223 20.84 7.25 13.25
N VAL A 224 20.06 7.86 12.35
CA VAL A 224 18.68 7.43 12.08
C VAL A 224 18.64 6.21 11.13
N PHE A 225 19.38 6.26 10.04
CA PHE A 225 19.25 5.34 8.90
C PHE A 225 20.44 4.39 8.70
N GLY A 226 21.50 4.48 9.51
CA GLY A 226 22.71 3.69 9.31
C GLY A 226 22.47 2.17 9.36
N LYS A 227 21.49 1.72 10.15
CA LYS A 227 21.05 0.31 10.17
C LYS A 227 20.43 -0.16 8.84
N ALA A 228 19.86 0.77 8.07
CA ALA A 228 19.33 0.53 6.73
C ALA A 228 20.38 0.74 5.63
N GLY A 229 21.65 1.02 5.99
CA GLY A 229 22.74 1.20 5.04
C GLY A 229 22.81 2.59 4.41
N VAL A 230 22.03 3.55 4.90
CA VAL A 230 22.07 4.96 4.47
C VAL A 230 22.80 5.76 5.55
N THR A 231 24.00 6.24 5.23
CA THR A 231 24.91 6.86 6.20
C THR A 231 25.26 8.31 5.88
N THR A 232 24.87 8.83 4.71
CA THR A 232 25.11 10.22 4.32
C THR A 232 23.85 10.88 3.75
N ASN A 233 23.75 12.20 3.87
CA ASN A 233 22.63 12.96 3.32
C ASN A 233 22.53 12.78 1.79
N ALA A 234 23.66 12.68 1.09
CA ALA A 234 23.66 12.38 -0.35
C ALA A 234 23.01 11.02 -0.67
N GLN A 235 23.27 9.99 0.14
CA GLN A 235 22.61 8.69 -0.01
C GLN A 235 21.13 8.77 0.31
N LEU A 236 20.75 9.48 1.38
CA LEU A 236 19.36 9.68 1.77
C LEU A 236 18.57 10.38 0.66
N THR A 237 19.09 11.49 0.14
CA THR A 237 18.47 12.23 -0.98
C THR A 237 18.29 11.32 -2.21
N THR A 238 19.30 10.53 -2.56
CA THR A 238 19.22 9.58 -3.68
C THR A 238 18.16 8.51 -3.44
N GLN A 239 18.07 8.00 -2.21
CA GLN A 239 17.09 7.00 -1.82
C GLN A 239 15.66 7.55 -1.86
N ILE A 240 15.42 8.75 -1.31
CA ILE A 240 14.13 9.44 -1.38
C ILE A 240 13.70 9.63 -2.83
N GLU A 241 14.59 10.11 -3.70
CA GLU A 241 14.27 10.28 -5.12
C GLU A 241 13.95 8.96 -5.82
N LYS A 242 14.64 7.88 -5.46
CA LYS A 242 14.38 6.54 -6.00
C LYS A 242 12.99 6.05 -5.56
N ASP A 243 12.65 6.22 -4.29
CA ASP A 243 11.38 5.78 -3.73
C ASP A 243 10.19 6.57 -4.31
N LEU A 244 10.33 7.90 -4.45
CA LEU A 244 9.34 8.73 -5.12
C LEU A 244 9.14 8.36 -6.60
N LYS A 245 10.24 8.07 -7.33
CA LYS A 245 10.15 7.57 -8.72
C LYS A 245 9.43 6.22 -8.80
N GLN A 246 9.64 5.36 -7.81
CA GLN A 246 8.95 4.08 -7.73
C GLN A 246 7.46 4.24 -7.43
N GLN A 247 7.09 5.16 -6.54
CA GLN A 247 5.69 5.49 -6.25
C GLN A 247 4.98 6.04 -7.49
N LEU A 248 5.60 7.00 -8.20
CA LEU A 248 5.07 7.54 -9.45
C LEU A 248 4.89 6.44 -10.50
N TYR A 249 5.93 5.64 -10.77
CA TYR A 249 5.83 4.55 -11.74
C TYR A 249 4.71 3.56 -11.39
N SER A 250 4.53 3.24 -10.10
CA SER A 250 3.45 2.35 -9.66
C SER A 250 2.07 2.95 -9.99
N ALA A 251 1.89 4.24 -9.73
CA ALA A 251 0.67 4.96 -10.07
C ALA A 251 0.44 5.02 -11.60
N GLU A 252 1.50 5.23 -12.39
CA GLU A 252 1.43 5.22 -13.85
C GLU A 252 0.97 3.84 -14.37
N VAL A 253 1.62 2.77 -13.89
CA VAL A 253 1.28 1.39 -14.26
C VAL A 253 -0.17 1.06 -13.92
N ASP A 254 -0.67 1.48 -12.75
CA ASP A 254 -2.05 1.21 -12.35
C ASP A 254 -3.06 1.93 -13.26
N LYS A 255 -2.77 3.18 -13.64
CA LYS A 255 -3.59 3.93 -14.60
C LYS A 255 -3.55 3.29 -15.99
N ILE A 256 -2.38 2.84 -16.44
CA ILE A 256 -2.21 2.17 -17.73
C ILE A 256 -2.96 0.85 -17.76
N LYS A 257 -2.83 0.00 -16.74
CA LYS A 257 -3.58 -1.26 -16.64
C LYS A 257 -5.08 -1.00 -16.70
N SER A 258 -5.56 -0.03 -15.93
CA SER A 258 -6.99 0.35 -15.91
C SER A 258 -7.45 0.78 -17.30
N TYR A 259 -6.73 1.70 -17.95
CA TYR A 259 -7.03 2.12 -19.32
C TYR A 259 -7.05 0.95 -20.30
N MET A 260 -6.05 0.08 -20.24
CA MET A 260 -5.92 -1.05 -21.15
C MET A 260 -7.05 -2.06 -20.95
N ILE A 261 -7.45 -2.34 -19.70
CA ILE A 261 -8.59 -3.22 -19.37
C ILE A 261 -9.90 -2.60 -19.88
N ASP A 262 -10.13 -1.32 -19.62
CA ASP A 262 -11.39 -0.65 -19.95
C ASP A 262 -11.61 -0.47 -21.46
N ASN A 263 -10.51 -0.38 -22.24
CA ASN A 263 -10.56 -0.10 -23.67
C ASN A 263 -10.32 -1.33 -24.57
N SER A 264 -9.93 -2.46 -23.97
CA SER A 264 -9.77 -3.75 -24.65
C SER A 264 -10.99 -4.65 -24.45
N THR A 265 -11.12 -5.67 -25.28
CA THR A 265 -12.12 -6.74 -25.10
C THR A 265 -11.36 -8.05 -24.96
N VAL A 266 -11.56 -8.71 -23.82
CA VAL A 266 -10.88 -9.94 -23.45
C VAL A 266 -11.92 -11.00 -23.11
N GLU A 267 -11.82 -12.16 -23.75
CA GLU A 267 -12.59 -13.35 -23.45
C GLU A 267 -11.72 -14.31 -22.62
N ILE A 268 -12.11 -14.54 -21.38
CA ILE A 268 -11.41 -15.45 -20.47
C ILE A 268 -12.10 -16.81 -20.54
N PRO A 269 -11.39 -17.91 -20.84
CA PRO A 269 -11.97 -19.25 -20.74
C PRO A 269 -12.42 -19.54 -19.30
N ASP A 270 -13.69 -19.92 -19.11
CA ASP A 270 -14.27 -20.18 -17.79
C ASP A 270 -13.48 -21.23 -17.00
N GLU A 271 -13.01 -22.27 -17.67
CA GLU A 271 -12.20 -23.35 -17.07
C GLU A 271 -10.85 -22.81 -16.58
N TYR A 272 -10.23 -21.88 -17.30
CA TYR A 272 -8.97 -21.26 -16.90
C TYR A 272 -9.16 -20.35 -15.68
N LEU A 273 -10.20 -19.50 -15.69
CA LEU A 273 -10.54 -18.67 -14.54
C LEU A 273 -10.82 -19.51 -13.29
N GLN A 274 -11.59 -20.59 -13.45
CA GLN A 274 -11.91 -21.49 -12.34
C GLN A 274 -10.65 -22.21 -11.81
N ALA A 275 -9.74 -22.63 -12.69
CA ALA A 275 -8.46 -23.22 -12.29
C ALA A 275 -7.62 -22.23 -11.46
N ARG A 276 -7.46 -20.99 -11.95
CA ARG A 276 -6.75 -19.90 -11.23
C ARG A 276 -7.38 -19.60 -9.87
N LEU A 277 -8.70 -19.56 -9.80
CA LEU A 277 -9.43 -19.33 -8.55
C LEU A 277 -9.23 -20.46 -7.55
N ASN A 278 -9.31 -21.71 -7.98
CA ASN A 278 -9.10 -22.88 -7.12
C ASN A 278 -7.67 -22.90 -6.55
N GLU A 279 -6.68 -22.61 -7.38
CA GLU A 279 -5.26 -22.52 -6.98
C GLU A 279 -5.03 -21.40 -5.97
N TYR A 280 -5.62 -20.22 -6.20
CA TYR A 280 -5.56 -19.11 -5.27
C TYR A 280 -6.20 -19.46 -3.92
N ILE A 281 -7.40 -20.04 -3.91
CA ILE A 281 -8.08 -20.47 -2.67
C ILE A 281 -7.23 -21.49 -1.91
N ALA A 282 -6.63 -22.44 -2.61
CA ALA A 282 -5.77 -23.45 -2.01
C ALA A 282 -4.51 -22.80 -1.39
N SER A 283 -3.84 -21.89 -2.08
CA SER A 283 -2.67 -21.18 -1.57
C SER A 283 -3.02 -20.31 -0.37
N PHE A 284 -4.08 -19.50 -0.49
CA PHE A 284 -4.56 -18.64 0.59
C PHE A 284 -4.89 -19.45 1.84
N THR A 285 -5.60 -20.57 1.68
CA THR A 285 -5.95 -21.45 2.79
C THR A 285 -4.70 -22.01 3.45
N LYS A 286 -3.74 -22.51 2.67
CA LYS A 286 -2.49 -23.08 3.18
C LYS A 286 -1.64 -22.06 3.95
N GLU A 287 -1.61 -20.81 3.49
CA GLU A 287 -0.76 -19.76 4.07
C GLU A 287 -1.38 -19.13 5.32
N ASN A 288 -2.71 -19.04 5.38
CA ASN A 288 -3.40 -18.23 6.38
C ASN A 288 -4.16 -19.06 7.43
N VAL A 289 -4.64 -20.24 7.05
CA VAL A 289 -5.49 -21.06 7.91
C VAL A 289 -4.63 -22.08 8.66
N LYS A 290 -4.58 -21.93 9.99
CA LYS A 290 -3.82 -22.83 10.87
C LYS A 290 -4.43 -24.22 10.94
N ASP A 291 -3.61 -25.21 11.29
CA ASP A 291 -4.06 -26.58 11.55
C ASP A 291 -5.25 -26.60 12.53
N GLY A 292 -6.35 -27.24 12.11
CA GLY A 292 -7.59 -27.34 12.89
C GLY A 292 -8.57 -26.18 12.72
N GLN A 293 -8.23 -25.12 11.96
CA GLN A 293 -9.18 -24.08 11.57
C GLN A 293 -9.72 -24.35 10.15
N THR A 294 -10.98 -23.97 9.89
CA THR A 294 -11.56 -24.00 8.54
C THR A 294 -11.45 -22.62 7.89
N LEU A 295 -11.37 -22.57 6.56
CA LEU A 295 -11.40 -21.30 5.80
C LEU A 295 -12.60 -20.43 6.19
N LYS A 296 -13.79 -21.04 6.34
CA LYS A 296 -15.01 -20.36 6.81
C LYS A 296 -14.81 -19.66 8.16
N LYS A 297 -14.20 -20.33 9.14
CA LYS A 297 -13.95 -19.75 10.47
C LYS A 297 -12.91 -18.62 10.37
N TYR A 298 -11.85 -18.82 9.59
CA TYR A 298 -10.82 -17.81 9.37
C TYR A 298 -11.39 -16.53 8.74
N LEU A 299 -12.15 -16.65 7.65
CA LEU A 299 -12.78 -15.52 6.97
C LEU A 299 -13.79 -14.79 7.87
N LYS A 300 -14.58 -15.53 8.66
CA LYS A 300 -15.53 -14.93 9.59
C LYS A 300 -14.82 -14.17 10.72
N SER A 301 -13.76 -14.72 11.29
CA SER A 301 -13.06 -14.10 12.43
C SER A 301 -12.19 -12.91 12.03
N ASN A 302 -11.53 -12.96 10.87
CA ASN A 302 -10.56 -11.92 10.47
C ASN A 302 -11.15 -10.86 9.54
N TYR A 303 -12.14 -11.22 8.73
CA TYR A 303 -12.70 -10.33 7.70
C TYR A 303 -14.21 -10.13 7.83
N ASN A 304 -14.88 -10.85 8.76
CA ASN A 304 -16.33 -10.86 8.91
C ASN A 304 -17.09 -11.24 7.60
N MET A 305 -16.49 -12.11 6.78
CA MET A 305 -17.04 -12.53 5.47
C MET A 305 -17.45 -14.01 5.46
N THR A 306 -18.39 -14.36 4.58
CA THR A 306 -18.63 -15.76 4.19
C THR A 306 -17.61 -16.22 3.14
N VAL A 307 -17.53 -17.54 2.90
CA VAL A 307 -16.69 -18.09 1.84
C VAL A 307 -17.12 -17.54 0.47
N ASP A 308 -18.41 -17.58 0.15
CA ASP A 308 -18.93 -17.07 -1.13
C ASP A 308 -18.58 -15.59 -1.36
N GLN A 309 -18.71 -14.74 -0.33
CA GLN A 309 -18.34 -13.33 -0.43
C GLN A 309 -16.84 -13.15 -0.71
N ALA A 310 -15.99 -13.96 -0.10
CA ALA A 310 -14.55 -13.90 -0.35
C ALA A 310 -14.21 -14.43 -1.75
N THR A 311 -14.80 -15.56 -2.15
CA THR A 311 -14.62 -16.18 -3.46
C THR A 311 -15.03 -15.25 -4.60
N GLU A 312 -16.16 -14.53 -4.48
CA GLU A 312 -16.56 -13.53 -5.49
C GLU A 312 -15.55 -12.39 -5.59
N LYS A 313 -15.08 -11.83 -4.46
CA LYS A 313 -14.04 -10.79 -4.48
C LYS A 313 -12.72 -11.29 -5.10
N TRP A 314 -12.32 -12.52 -4.79
CA TRP A 314 -11.12 -13.12 -5.39
C TRP A 314 -11.29 -13.36 -6.88
N LYS A 315 -12.48 -13.79 -7.31
CA LYS A 315 -12.82 -13.97 -8.72
C LYS A 315 -12.81 -12.65 -9.49
N GLU A 316 -13.38 -11.58 -8.93
CA GLU A 316 -13.31 -10.22 -9.49
C GLU A 316 -11.86 -9.79 -9.68
N ASN A 317 -11.03 -9.91 -8.63
CA ASN A 317 -9.63 -9.53 -8.70
C ASN A 317 -8.81 -10.38 -9.68
N LEU A 318 -9.00 -11.70 -9.69
CA LEU A 318 -8.34 -12.61 -10.64
C LEU A 318 -8.77 -12.34 -12.08
N THR A 319 -10.01 -11.93 -12.31
CA THR A 319 -10.49 -11.56 -13.64
C THR A 319 -9.65 -10.41 -14.21
N ASP A 320 -9.42 -9.34 -13.44
CA ASP A 320 -8.62 -8.21 -13.90
C ASP A 320 -7.12 -8.55 -14.04
N GLN A 321 -6.60 -9.42 -13.17
CA GLN A 321 -5.24 -9.95 -13.32
C GLN A 321 -5.08 -10.74 -14.62
N ILE A 322 -6.02 -11.63 -14.94
CA ILE A 322 -5.98 -12.44 -16.17
C ILE A 322 -6.17 -11.56 -17.41
N LYS A 323 -7.06 -10.55 -17.36
CA LYS A 323 -7.14 -9.55 -18.45
C LYS A 323 -5.82 -8.84 -18.66
N THR A 324 -5.17 -8.41 -17.59
CA THR A 324 -3.84 -7.79 -17.65
C THR A 324 -2.84 -8.75 -18.30
N GLU A 325 -2.76 -9.99 -17.82
CA GLU A 325 -1.88 -11.02 -18.39
C GLU A 325 -2.12 -11.21 -19.90
N PHE A 326 -3.37 -11.32 -20.33
CA PHE A 326 -3.69 -11.57 -21.74
C PHE A 326 -3.41 -10.35 -22.62
N ILE A 327 -3.77 -9.15 -22.16
CA ILE A 327 -3.55 -7.90 -22.90
C ILE A 327 -2.06 -7.64 -23.09
N PHE A 328 -1.29 -7.65 -22.00
CA PHE A 328 0.14 -7.35 -22.07
C PHE A 328 0.95 -8.54 -22.62
N GLY A 329 0.45 -9.78 -22.49
CA GLY A 329 0.97 -10.94 -23.20
C GLY A 329 0.88 -10.78 -24.71
N LEU A 330 -0.28 -10.37 -25.23
CA LEU A 330 -0.44 -10.06 -26.66
C LEU A 330 0.46 -8.89 -27.09
N ILE A 331 0.63 -7.86 -26.27
CA ILE A 331 1.56 -6.75 -26.56
C ILE A 331 3.00 -7.26 -26.62
N ALA A 332 3.42 -8.13 -25.70
CA ALA A 332 4.75 -8.72 -25.73
C ALA A 332 5.01 -9.50 -27.03
N GLU A 333 4.02 -10.24 -27.53
CA GLU A 333 4.10 -10.91 -28.84
C GLU A 333 4.19 -9.92 -30.00
N LYS A 334 3.33 -8.90 -30.03
CA LYS A 334 3.28 -7.87 -31.09
C LYS A 334 4.55 -7.03 -31.17
N GLU A 335 5.09 -6.65 -30.01
CA GLU A 335 6.36 -5.90 -29.90
C GLU A 335 7.58 -6.83 -29.99
N ASN A 336 7.36 -8.14 -30.13
CA ASN A 336 8.41 -9.16 -30.26
C ASN A 336 9.41 -9.14 -29.09
N ILE A 337 8.91 -8.90 -27.87
CA ILE A 337 9.70 -8.88 -26.64
C ILE A 337 10.29 -10.27 -26.42
N LYS A 338 11.62 -10.33 -26.30
CA LYS A 338 12.35 -11.58 -26.17
C LYS A 338 12.62 -11.93 -24.71
N MET A 339 12.59 -13.24 -24.43
CA MET A 339 13.11 -13.76 -23.18
C MET A 339 14.61 -13.49 -23.10
N ASP A 340 15.02 -12.93 -21.99
CA ASP A 340 16.42 -12.81 -21.59
C ASP A 340 16.56 -13.69 -20.35
N ASP A 341 17.21 -14.85 -20.52
CA ASP A 341 17.31 -15.84 -19.44
C ASP A 341 18.13 -15.31 -18.26
N ASP A 342 19.12 -14.45 -18.47
CA ASP A 342 19.94 -13.86 -17.39
C ASP A 342 19.12 -12.84 -16.59
N ALA A 343 18.37 -11.99 -17.28
CA ALA A 343 17.44 -11.06 -16.64
C ALA A 343 16.28 -11.78 -15.94
N PHE A 344 15.78 -12.88 -16.52
CA PHE A 344 14.77 -13.74 -15.88
C PHE A 344 15.30 -14.42 -14.62
N ASN A 345 16.54 -14.93 -14.64
CA ASN A 345 17.14 -15.51 -13.44
C ASN A 345 17.31 -14.44 -12.36
N SER A 346 17.75 -13.24 -12.72
CA SER A 346 17.85 -12.09 -11.79
C SER A 346 16.49 -11.71 -11.21
N TYR A 347 15.44 -11.77 -12.02
CA TYR A 347 14.06 -11.56 -11.58
C TYR A 347 13.63 -12.60 -10.53
N VAL A 348 13.94 -13.88 -10.74
CA VAL A 348 13.63 -14.94 -9.77
C VAL A 348 14.48 -14.82 -8.51
N ASP A 349 15.76 -14.49 -8.62
CA ASP A 349 16.65 -14.27 -7.47
C ASP A 349 16.19 -13.09 -6.61
N TYR A 350 15.67 -12.03 -7.24
CA TYR A 350 15.03 -10.96 -6.50
C TYR A 350 13.81 -11.47 -5.72
N ILE A 351 12.91 -12.25 -6.33
CA ILE A 351 11.74 -12.82 -5.62
C ILE A 351 12.20 -13.62 -4.39
N VAL A 352 13.28 -14.40 -4.51
CA VAL A 352 13.88 -15.10 -3.36
C VAL A 352 14.32 -14.10 -2.29
N SER A 353 15.12 -13.09 -2.64
CA SER A 353 15.64 -12.10 -1.68
C SER A 353 14.55 -11.24 -1.00
N ALA A 354 13.49 -10.90 -1.74
CA ALA A 354 12.39 -10.07 -1.26
C ALA A 354 11.35 -10.85 -0.44
N SER A 355 11.45 -12.18 -0.39
CA SER A 355 10.47 -13.05 0.26
C SER A 355 10.55 -13.10 1.79
N ASN A 356 11.43 -12.30 2.41
CA ASN A 356 11.66 -12.31 3.87
C ASN A 356 11.92 -13.72 4.44
N GLY A 357 12.64 -14.56 3.68
CA GLY A 357 12.99 -15.92 4.08
C GLY A 357 11.94 -17.00 3.75
N GLN A 358 10.83 -16.64 3.10
CA GLN A 358 9.83 -17.61 2.64
C GLN A 358 10.39 -18.56 1.56
N PHE A 359 11.31 -18.06 0.73
CA PHE A 359 12.00 -18.87 -0.29
C PHE A 359 13.51 -18.84 -0.06
N SER A 360 14.15 -20.00 -0.22
CA SER A 360 15.61 -20.13 -0.16
C SER A 360 16.26 -20.24 -1.54
N LYS A 361 15.48 -20.57 -2.57
CA LYS A 361 15.96 -20.84 -3.94
C LYS A 361 14.84 -20.79 -4.97
N ALA A 362 15.22 -20.56 -6.23
CA ALA A 362 14.31 -20.51 -7.38
C ALA A 362 13.33 -21.70 -7.48
N SER A 363 13.75 -22.93 -7.14
CA SER A 363 12.86 -24.09 -7.23
C SER A 363 11.65 -24.03 -6.30
N GLU A 364 11.76 -23.32 -5.18
CA GLU A 364 10.65 -23.12 -4.24
C GLU A 364 9.69 -22.06 -4.76
N VAL A 365 10.23 -21.00 -5.36
CA VAL A 365 9.45 -19.99 -6.09
C VAL A 365 8.63 -20.66 -7.21
N TYR A 366 9.26 -21.49 -8.04
CA TYR A 366 8.57 -22.21 -9.10
C TYR A 366 7.48 -23.15 -8.58
N LYS A 367 7.72 -23.86 -7.47
CA LYS A 367 6.67 -24.70 -6.87
C LYS A 367 5.52 -23.86 -6.32
N TYR A 368 5.81 -22.70 -5.74
CA TYR A 368 4.80 -21.80 -5.21
C TYR A 368 3.86 -21.31 -6.32
N PHE A 369 4.41 -20.71 -7.37
CA PHE A 369 3.62 -20.18 -8.49
C PHE A 369 3.02 -21.25 -9.41
N GLY A 370 3.49 -22.49 -9.31
CA GLY A 370 2.94 -23.64 -10.04
C GLY A 370 1.99 -24.50 -9.20
N SER A 371 1.51 -24.02 -8.05
CA SER A 371 0.59 -24.78 -7.19
C SER A 371 1.13 -26.18 -6.81
N GLY A 372 2.44 -26.27 -6.56
CA GLY A 372 3.18 -27.50 -6.31
C GLY A 372 3.93 -28.07 -7.52
N HIS A 373 3.58 -27.64 -8.73
CA HIS A 373 4.13 -28.12 -10.00
C HIS A 373 5.22 -27.19 -10.53
N LYS A 374 6.48 -27.54 -10.24
CA LYS A 374 7.65 -26.70 -10.54
C LYS A 374 7.73 -26.24 -12.00
N ASP A 375 7.51 -27.11 -12.96
CA ASP A 375 7.70 -26.77 -14.38
C ASP A 375 6.60 -25.82 -14.88
N GLU A 376 5.35 -26.04 -14.44
CA GLU A 376 4.22 -25.13 -14.69
C GLU A 376 4.49 -23.75 -14.09
N GLY A 377 4.96 -23.68 -12.84
CA GLY A 377 5.27 -22.40 -12.22
C GLY A 377 6.46 -21.68 -12.85
N LYS A 378 7.46 -22.41 -13.37
CA LYS A 378 8.55 -21.80 -14.14
C LYS A 378 8.03 -21.20 -15.45
N THR A 379 7.16 -21.91 -16.16
CA THR A 379 6.52 -21.40 -17.39
C THR A 379 5.67 -20.17 -17.09
N TYR A 380 4.84 -20.22 -16.05
CA TYR A 380 4.05 -19.08 -15.60
C TYR A 380 4.93 -17.85 -15.30
N LEU A 381 6.01 -18.00 -14.53
CA LEU A 381 6.89 -16.87 -14.22
C LEU A 381 7.62 -16.32 -15.45
N LYS A 382 7.95 -17.16 -16.43
CA LYS A 382 8.50 -16.70 -17.72
C LYS A 382 7.49 -15.84 -18.47
N ASN A 383 6.22 -16.25 -18.50
CA ASN A 383 5.15 -15.45 -19.11
C ASN A 383 4.95 -14.13 -18.36
N GLN A 384 4.90 -14.16 -17.03
CA GLN A 384 4.79 -12.95 -16.21
C GLN A 384 5.97 -11.98 -16.41
N TYR A 385 7.18 -12.49 -16.58
CA TYR A 385 8.34 -11.65 -16.91
C TYR A 385 8.14 -10.90 -18.24
N LEU A 386 7.66 -11.57 -19.29
CA LEU A 386 7.37 -10.95 -20.59
C LEU A 386 6.21 -9.95 -20.50
N VAL A 387 5.14 -10.29 -19.78
CA VAL A 387 4.01 -9.40 -19.47
C VAL A 387 4.50 -8.13 -18.81
N ASN A 388 5.37 -8.23 -17.80
CA ASN A 388 5.90 -7.06 -17.13
C ASN A 388 6.79 -6.21 -18.04
N LYS A 389 7.57 -6.82 -18.93
CA LYS A 389 8.33 -6.10 -19.97
C LYS A 389 7.43 -5.38 -20.96
N ALA A 390 6.27 -5.95 -21.29
CA ALA A 390 5.26 -5.25 -22.09
C ALA A 390 4.64 -4.08 -21.34
N ILE A 391 4.32 -4.24 -20.05
CA ILE A 391 3.85 -3.14 -19.18
C ILE A 391 4.89 -2.01 -19.19
N ASP A 392 6.17 -2.32 -18.93
CA ASP A 392 7.27 -1.34 -19.00
C ASP A 392 7.28 -0.60 -20.33
N THR A 393 7.19 -1.34 -21.43
CA THR A 393 7.24 -0.78 -22.80
C THR A 393 6.08 0.17 -23.05
N VAL A 394 4.88 -0.12 -22.53
CA VAL A 394 3.71 0.76 -22.65
C VAL A 394 3.86 1.97 -21.73
N THR A 395 4.32 1.78 -20.49
CA THR A 395 4.54 2.86 -19.52
C THR A 395 5.60 3.85 -20.00
N GLU A 396 6.71 3.38 -20.57
CA GLU A 396 7.75 4.25 -21.13
C GLU A 396 7.25 5.11 -22.30
N LYS A 397 6.20 4.66 -23.00
CA LYS A 397 5.57 5.38 -24.12
C LYS A 397 4.40 6.26 -23.67
N ALA A 398 3.92 6.16 -22.43
CA ALA A 398 2.72 6.83 -21.96
C ALA A 398 2.90 8.36 -21.87
N ASN A 399 1.80 9.08 -22.13
CA ASN A 399 1.72 10.53 -21.99
C ASN A 399 1.17 10.87 -20.62
N VAL A 400 2.07 11.15 -19.67
CA VAL A 400 1.71 11.38 -18.26
C VAL A 400 1.46 12.87 -18.00
N THR A 401 0.31 13.15 -17.40
CA THR A 401 -0.07 14.46 -16.88
C THR A 401 -0.38 14.35 -15.39
N PHE A 402 -0.25 15.45 -14.65
CA PHE A 402 -0.68 15.52 -13.25
C PHE A 402 -2.04 16.23 -13.18
N GLU A 403 -2.88 15.86 -12.21
CA GLU A 403 -4.16 16.53 -11.97
C GLU A 403 -3.93 18.04 -11.75
N ASP A 404 -4.75 18.93 -12.31
CA ASP A 404 -4.57 20.36 -12.02
C ASP A 404 -4.89 20.64 -10.54
N GLY A 405 -3.92 21.18 -9.79
CA GLY A 405 -4.06 21.50 -8.36
C GLY A 405 -5.11 22.58 -8.00
N SER A 406 -6.01 22.92 -8.93
CA SER A 406 -7.08 23.92 -8.77
C SER A 406 -8.47 23.33 -8.54
N ALA A 407 -8.66 22.01 -8.60
CA ALA A 407 -9.96 21.42 -8.28
C ALA A 407 -10.07 21.12 -6.79
N ALA A 408 -10.43 22.14 -5.99
CA ALA A 408 -11.07 21.87 -4.71
C ALA A 408 -12.31 20.98 -4.96
N PRO A 409 -12.63 20.01 -4.08
CA PRO A 409 -13.86 19.26 -4.21
C PRO A 409 -15.04 20.23 -4.18
N ASP A 410 -15.86 20.20 -5.23
CA ASP A 410 -17.09 20.96 -5.36
C ASP A 410 -18.04 20.54 -4.22
N THR A 411 -17.95 21.26 -3.11
CA THR A 411 -18.87 21.18 -1.98
C THR A 411 -19.98 22.20 -2.19
N SER A 412 -20.62 22.18 -3.35
CA SER A 412 -21.96 22.77 -3.51
C SER A 412 -23.01 21.67 -3.40
N SER A 413 -23.32 21.29 -2.16
CA SER A 413 -24.62 20.70 -1.87
C SER A 413 -25.68 21.75 -2.20
N GLY A 414 -26.38 21.57 -3.31
CA GLY A 414 -27.53 22.39 -3.67
C GLY A 414 -28.59 22.32 -2.58
N SER A 415 -28.71 23.38 -1.78
CA SER A 415 -29.97 23.71 -1.12
C SER A 415 -30.90 24.27 -2.20
N ALA A 416 -31.69 23.40 -2.80
CA ALA A 416 -32.91 23.83 -3.47
C ALA A 416 -33.94 24.10 -2.37
N ASP A 417 -34.00 25.35 -1.92
CA ASP A 417 -35.19 25.89 -1.29
C ASP A 417 -36.33 25.85 -2.32
N ALA A 418 -37.40 25.15 -1.97
CA ALA A 418 -38.69 25.28 -2.61
C ALA A 418 -39.65 25.86 -1.56
N GLU A 419 -40.08 27.10 -1.82
CA GLU A 419 -41.32 27.70 -1.30
C GLU A 419 -42.55 26.91 -1.73
#